data_AF-A0A538CFM2-F1
#
_entry.id   AF-A0A538CFM2-F1
#
_cell.length_a   1.000
_cell.length_b   1.000
_cell.length_c   1.000
_cell.angle_alpha   90.00
_cell.angle_beta   90.00
_cell.angle_gamma   90.00
#
_symmetry.space_group_name_H-M   'P 1'
#
loop_
_entity.id
_entity.type
_entity.pdbx_description
1 polymer ?
#
loop_
_entity_poly.entity_id
_entity_poly.type
_entity_poly.pdbx_seq_one_letter_code
_entity_poly.pdbx_strand_id
1 'polypeptide(L)' 'FGGQTIQSPEDLTAAVGAKAPGDKVTVTYVRNGSTKTTQVTIGTRPS' A
#
# COMPACT_ATOMS: atom_id res chain seq x y z
N PHE A 1 -0.85 3.07 -4.72
CA PHE A 1 0.13 2.27 -3.95
C PHE A 1 1.31 1.94 -4.86
N GLY A 2 2.54 2.34 -4.52
CA GLY A 2 3.72 2.00 -5.34
C GLY A 2 3.63 2.38 -6.82
N GLY A 3 2.92 3.47 -7.15
CA GLY A 3 2.64 3.91 -8.53
C GLY A 3 1.35 3.36 -9.16
N GLN A 4 0.71 2.35 -8.59
CA GLN A 4 -0.57 1.82 -9.07
C GLN A 4 -1.78 2.54 -8.45
N THR A 5 -2.76 2.86 -9.29
CA THR A 5 -4.09 3.30 -8.84
C THR A 5 -4.84 2.10 -8.26
N ILE A 6 -5.35 2.24 -7.05
CA ILE A 6 -6.10 1.20 -6.33
C ILE A 6 -7.56 1.63 -6.33
N GLN A 7 -8.45 0.83 -6.93
CA GLN A 7 -9.88 1.16 -7.05
C GLN A 7 -10.76 0.31 -6.12
N SER A 8 -10.28 -0.86 -5.71
CA SER A 8 -11.00 -1.79 -4.85
C SER A 8 -10.16 -2.33 -3.69
N PRO A 9 -10.78 -2.91 -2.64
CA PRO A 9 -10.07 -3.59 -1.56
C PRO A 9 -9.25 -4.80 -2.04
N GLU A 10 -9.75 -5.54 -3.03
CA GLU A 10 -8.99 -6.65 -3.63
C GLU A 10 -7.74 -6.17 -4.37
N ASP A 11 -7.81 -5.04 -5.09
CA ASP A 11 -6.64 -4.44 -5.76
C ASP A 11 -5.54 -4.11 -4.76
N LEU A 12 -5.92 -3.55 -3.60
CA LEU A 12 -4.96 -3.22 -2.56
C LEU A 12 -4.27 -4.49 -2.04
N THR A 13 -5.05 -5.53 -1.79
CA THR A 13 -4.55 -6.81 -1.27
C THR A 13 -3.62 -7.49 -2.27
N ALA A 14 -3.96 -7.47 -3.56
CA ALA A 14 -3.12 -7.99 -4.63
C ALA A 14 -1.82 -7.19 -4.78
N ALA A 15 -1.90 -5.85 -4.78
CA ALA A 15 -0.75 -4.97 -4.89
C ALA A 15 0.21 -5.09 -3.70
N VAL A 16 -0.32 -5.24 -2.48
CA VAL A 16 0.47 -5.51 -1.27
C VAL A 16 1.07 -6.92 -1.31
N GLY A 17 0.30 -7.92 -1.72
CA GLY A 17 0.75 -9.32 -1.83
C GLY A 17 1.78 -9.57 -2.92
N ALA A 18 1.83 -8.72 -3.96
CA ALA A 18 2.85 -8.74 -5.00
C ALA A 18 4.21 -8.17 -4.53
N LYS A 19 4.28 -7.61 -3.31
CA LYS A 19 5.52 -7.07 -2.73
C LYS A 19 6.11 -8.03 -1.72
N ALA A 20 7.44 -8.05 -1.66
CA ALA A 20 8.15 -8.89 -0.70
C ALA A 20 7.98 -8.33 0.73
N PRO A 21 7.82 -9.20 1.74
CA PRO A 21 7.95 -8.77 3.13
C PRO A 21 9.30 -8.09 3.38
N GLY A 22 9.29 -6.96 4.08
CA GLY A 22 10.47 -6.11 4.28
C GLY A 22 10.66 -5.03 3.21
N ASP A 23 9.90 -5.06 2.12
CA ASP A 23 9.98 -4.04 1.08
C ASP A 23 9.39 -2.70 1.57
N LYS A 24 10.01 -1.59 1.14
CA LYS A 24 9.56 -0.25 1.51
C LYS A 24 8.74 0.32 0.36
N VAL A 25 7.46 0.56 0.61
CA VAL A 25 6.54 1.09 -0.39
C VAL A 25 6.03 2.48 0.00
N THR A 26 5.86 3.32 -1.01
CA THR A 26 5.24 4.64 -0.84
C THR A 26 3.73 4.51 -1.02
N VAL A 27 2.99 4.95 0.00
CA VAL A 27 1.53 4.96 0.05
C VAL A 27 1.05 6.40 0.08
N THR A 28 0.36 6.80 -0.98
CA THR A 28 -0.35 8.07 -1.07
C THR A 28 -1.83 7.84 -0.77
N TYR A 29 -2.37 8.58 0.18
CA TYR A 29 -3.76 8.45 0.63
C TYR A 29 -4.32 9.82 1.04
N VAL A 30 -5.63 9.99 0.93
CA VAL A 30 -6.32 11.20 1.40
C VAL A 30 -6.85 10.95 2.81
N ARG A 31 -6.51 11.81 3.77
CA ARG A 31 -7.07 11.79 5.13
C ARG A 31 -7.39 13.22 5.55
N ASN A 32 -8.63 13.44 6.01
CA ASN A 32 -9.17 14.77 6.33
C ASN A 32 -9.08 15.76 5.15
N GLY A 33 -9.40 15.30 3.94
CA GLY A 33 -9.34 16.12 2.72
C GLY A 33 -7.94 16.51 2.24
N SER A 34 -6.89 16.11 2.97
CA SER A 34 -5.49 16.36 2.58
C SER A 34 -4.85 15.08 2.05
N THR A 35 -4.20 15.18 0.89
CA THR A 35 -3.37 14.11 0.35
C THR A 35 -2.08 14.00 1.16
N LYS A 36 -1.85 12.83 1.73
CA LYS A 36 -0.65 12.48 2.49
C LYS A 36 0.09 11.37 1.78
N THR A 37 1.42 11.44 1.82
CA THR A 37 2.30 10.40 1.31
C THR A 37 3.16 9.91 2.47
N THR A 38 3.14 8.60 2.72
CA THR A 38 3.95 7.96 3.75
C THR A 38 4.68 6.77 3.17
N GLN A 39 5.88 6.50 3.68
CA GLN A 39 6.60 5.27 3.39
C GLN A 39 6.25 4.25 4.47
N VAL A 40 5.88 3.04 4.06
CA VAL A 40 5.60 1.93 4.98
C VAL A 40 6.43 0.72 4.57
N THR A 41 6.74 -0.12 5.55
CA THR A 41 7.40 -1.41 5.32
C THR A 41 6.35 -2.49 5.25
N ILE A 42 6.42 -3.37 4.24
CA ILE A 42 5.50 -4.50 4.09
C ILE A 42 5.78 -5.54 5.18
N GLY A 43 4.78 -5.83 6.00
CA GLY A 43 4.84 -6.91 6.98
C GLY A 43 4.59 -8.28 6.35
N THR A 44 4.99 -9.33 7.05
CA THR A 44 4.62 -10.71 6.69
C THR A 44 3.13 -10.91 6.93
N ARG A 45 2.41 -11.50 5.96
CA ARG A 45 1.02 -11.92 6.17
C ARG A 45 1.01 -13.09 7.17
N PRO A 46 0.37 -12.95 8.35
CA PRO A 46 0.19 -14.08 9.25
C PRO A 46 -0.75 -15.12 8.62
N SER A 47 -0.47 -16.38 8.88
CA SER A 47 -1.26 -17.55 8.46
C SER A 47 -2.49 -17.76 9.34
#